data_AF-A0AAU8JAE3-F1
#
_entry.id   AF-A0AAU8JAE3-F1
#
_cell.length_a   1.000
_cell.length_b   1.000
_cell.length_c   1.000
_cell.angle_alpha   90.00
_cell.angle_beta   90.00
_cell.angle_gamma   90.00
#
_symmetry.space_group_name_H-M   'P 1'
#
loop_
_entity.id
_entity.type
_entity.pdbx_description
1 polymer ?
#
loop_
_entity_poly.entity_id
_entity_poly.type
_entity_poly.pdbx_seq_one_letter_code
_entity_poly.pdbx_strand_id
1 'polypeptide(L)' 'MMRETTFADILEACDRLPLEDQENLINILQNRIREQRRSEKVKDVQEAQKEFAEGKCQPVTP' A
#
# COMPACT_ATOMS: atom_id res chain seq x y z
N MET A 1 9.98 -28.03 -3.68
CA MET A 1 10.13 -26.79 -2.91
C MET A 1 9.77 -25.63 -3.82
N MET A 2 8.81 -24.78 -3.45
CA MET A 2 8.56 -23.53 -4.18
C MET A 2 9.70 -22.57 -3.84
N ARG A 3 10.37 -22.05 -4.86
CA ARG A 3 11.39 -21.02 -4.69
C ARG A 3 10.66 -19.70 -4.45
N GLU A 4 11.01 -18.99 -3.39
CA GLU A 4 10.48 -17.64 -3.18
C GLU A 4 10.96 -16.75 -4.33
N THR A 5 10.03 -16.06 -4.98
CA THR A 5 10.34 -15.10 -6.05
C THR A 5 11.02 -13.89 -5.41
N THR A 6 12.25 -13.60 -5.83
CA THR A 6 13.00 -12.45 -5.31
C THR A 6 12.64 -11.18 -6.08
N PHE A 7 13.01 -10.02 -5.52
CA PHE A 7 12.87 -8.75 -6.23
C PHE A 7 13.64 -8.75 -7.57
N ALA A 8 14.82 -9.37 -7.61
CA ALA A 8 15.61 -9.48 -8.83
C ALA A 8 14.88 -10.30 -9.90
N ASP A 9 14.24 -11.40 -9.52
CA ASP A 9 13.45 -12.24 -10.45
C ASP A 9 12.26 -11.45 -11.03
N ILE A 10 11.62 -10.60 -10.20
CA ILE A 10 10.51 -9.75 -10.64
C ILE A 10 11.01 -8.70 -11.63
N LEU A 11 12.13 -8.04 -11.33
CA LEU A 11 12.72 -7.03 -12.20
C LEU A 11 13.09 -7.63 -13.57
N GLU A 12 13.76 -8.78 -13.56
CA GLU A 12 14.11 -9.49 -14.80
C GLU A 12 12.87 -9.91 -15.60
N ALA A 13 11.79 -10.31 -14.92
CA ALA A 13 10.53 -10.63 -15.59
C ALA A 13 9.87 -9.38 -16.22
N CYS A 14 9.92 -8.23 -15.54
CA CYS A 14 9.42 -6.96 -16.07
C CYS A 14 10.19 -6.52 -17.31
N ASP A 15 11.52 -6.64 -17.31
CA ASP A 15 12.37 -6.24 -18.43
C ASP A 15 12.09 -7.04 -19.72
N ARG A 16 11.52 -8.24 -19.59
CA ARG A 16 11.13 -9.10 -20.72
C ARG A 16 9.76 -8.75 -21.32
N LEU A 17 8.98 -7.89 -20.66
CA LEU A 17 7.69 -7.46 -21.19
C LEU A 17 7.87 -6.45 -22.34
N PRO A 18 6.95 -6.41 -23.31
CA PRO A 18 6.84 -5.30 -24.26
C PRO A 18 6.73 -3.96 -23.51
N LEU A 19 7.22 -2.87 -24.13
CA LEU A 19 7.22 -1.54 -23.51
C LEU A 19 5.82 -1.11 -23.03
N GLU A 20 4.79 -1.36 -23.84
CA GLU A 20 3.39 -1.08 -23.49
C GLU A 20 2.94 -1.84 -22.23
N ASP A 21 3.33 -3.10 -22.10
CA ASP A 21 3.00 -3.92 -20.93
C ASP A 21 3.77 -3.48 -19.68
N GLN A 22 5.01 -3.00 -19.84
CA GLN A 22 5.76 -2.38 -18.74
C GLN A 22 5.06 -1.12 -18.23
N GLU A 23 4.63 -0.24 -19.14
CA GLU A 23 3.88 0.98 -18.80
C GLU A 23 2.54 0.65 -18.10
N ASN A 24 1.82 -0.34 -18.61
CA ASN A 24 0.59 -0.83 -17.98
C ASN A 24 0.84 -1.39 -16.58
N LEU A 25 1.91 -2.17 -16.40
CA LEU A 25 2.29 -2.71 -15.10
C LEU A 25 2.60 -1.60 -14.09
N ILE A 26 3.33 -0.56 -14.50
CA ILE A 26 3.60 0.62 -13.66
C ILE A 26 2.28 1.27 -13.20
N ASN A 27 1.35 1.50 -14.12
CA ASN A 27 0.06 2.11 -13.80
C ASN A 27 -0.75 1.28 -12.79
N ILE A 28 -0.79 -0.04 -12.98
CA ILE A 28 -1.49 -0.97 -12.08
C ILE A 28 -0.85 -0.94 -10.69
N LEU A 29 0.48 -1.05 -10.60
CA LEU A 29 1.19 -1.05 -9.31
C LEU A 29 1.01 0.27 -8.56
N GLN A 30 1.09 1.41 -9.26
CA GLN A 30 0.84 2.71 -8.65
C GLN A 30 -0.58 2.82 -8.07
N ASN A 31 -1.59 2.33 -8.79
CA ASN A 31 -2.97 2.33 -8.30
C ASN A 31 -3.13 1.44 -7.07
N ARG A 32 -2.58 0.23 -7.08
CA ARG A 32 -2.62 -0.68 -5.92
C ARG A 32 -1.94 -0.08 -4.69
N ILE A 33 -0.78 0.55 -4.86
CA ILE A 33 -0.06 1.21 -3.75
C ILE A 33 -0.89 2.37 -3.19
N ARG A 34 -1.53 3.17 -4.06
CA ARG A 34 -2.43 4.25 -3.63
C ARG A 34 -3.61 3.71 -2.84
N GLU A 35 -4.24 2.63 -3.31
CA GLU A 35 -5.36 1.98 -2.61
C GLU A 35 -4.95 1.44 -1.25
N GLN A 36 -3.80 0.75 -1.17
CA GLN A 36 -3.29 0.23 0.09
C GLN A 36 -3.02 1.35 1.10
N ARG A 37 -2.34 2.42 0.68
CA ARG A 37 -2.10 3.59 1.52
C ARG A 37 -3.39 4.28 1.95
N ARG A 38 -4.42 4.30 1.11
CA ARG A 38 -5.75 4.82 1.49
C ARG A 38 -6.40 3.91 2.53
N SER A 39 -6.30 2.59 2.39
CA SER A 39 -6.81 1.64 3.38
C SER A 39 -6.11 1.81 4.74
N GLU A 40 -4.79 1.99 4.75
CA GLU A 40 -4.03 2.28 5.97
C GLU A 40 -4.52 3.56 6.64
N LYS A 41 -4.66 4.67 5.90
CA LYS A 41 -5.18 5.93 6.45
C LYS A 41 -6.62 5.83 6.96
N VAL A 42 -7.47 5.03 6.31
CA VAL A 42 -8.84 4.79 6.78
C VAL A 42 -8.84 4.03 8.10
N LYS A 43 -7.94 3.05 8.27
CA LYS A 43 -7.76 2.36 9.55
C LYS A 43 -7.30 3.32 10.64
N ASP A 44 -6.31 4.16 10.36
CA ASP A 44 -5.81 5.15 11.33
C ASP A 44 -6.93 6.11 11.78
N VAL A 45 -7.76 6.59 10.86
CA VAL A 45 -8.92 7.44 11.17
C VAL A 45 -9.96 6.69 12.00
N GLN A 46 -10.24 5.43 11.68
CA GLN A 46 -11.19 4.62 12.45
C GLN A 46 -10.69 4.35 13.87
N GLU A 47 -9.38 4.10 14.03
CA GLU A 47 -8.75 3.89 15.33
C GLU A 47 -8.79 5.18 16.16
N ALA A 48 -8.44 6.32 15.57
CA ALA A 48 -8.55 7.62 16.23
C ALA A 48 -10.01 7.98 16.63
N GLN A 49 -10.99 7.69 15.77
CA GLN A 49 -12.41 7.88 16.10
C GLN A 49 -12.87 6.98 17.24
N LYS A 50 -12.41 5.73 17.27
CA LYS A 50 -12.70 4.79 18.35
C LYS A 50 -12.08 5.23 19.67
N GLU A 51 -10.82 5.67 19.67
CA GLU A 51 -10.16 6.22 20.86
C GLU A 51 -10.89 7.46 21.41
N PHE A 52 -11.39 8.32 20.51
CA PHE A 52 -12.19 9.47 20.88
C PHE A 52 -13.53 9.06 21.51
N ALA A 53 -14.24 8.12 20.88
CA ALA A 53 -15.51 7.59 21.41
C ALA A 53 -15.34 6.86 22.75
N GLU A 54 -14.22 6.17 22.96
CA GLU A 54 -13.87 5.49 24.22
C GLU A 54 -13.34 6.45 25.30
N GLY A 55 -13.26 7.76 25.03
CA GLY A 55 -12.80 8.77 26.00
C GLY A 55 -11.31 8.66 26.32
N LYS A 56 -10.52 7.98 25.49
CA LYS A 56 -9.06 7.82 25.65
C LYS A 56 -8.26 8.97 25.05
N CYS A 57 -8.91 9.89 24.32
CA CYS A 57 -8.26 11.08 23.81
C CYS A 57 -7.92 12.05 24.95
N GLN A 58 -6.64 12.33 25.13
CA GLN A 58 -6.19 13.40 26.01
C GLN A 58 -6.25 14.74 25.27
N PRO A 59 -6.80 15.80 25.88
CA PRO A 59 -6.76 17.13 25.30
C PRO A 59 -5.30 17.57 25.13
N VAL A 60 -4.91 17.90 23.90
CA VAL A 60 -3.54 18.35 23.57
C VAL A 60 -3.40 19.88 23.75
N THR A 61 -4.47 20.57 24.14
CA THR A 61 -4.45 22.01 24.39
C THR A 61 -4.30 22.30 25.89
N PRO A 62 -3.31 23.11 26.33
CA PRO A 62 -3.18 23.60 27.70
C PRO A 62 -4.37 24.47 28.14
#